data_AF-A0AAJ1CF47-F1
#
_entry.id   AF-A0AAJ1CF47-F1
#
_cell.length_a   1.000
_cell.length_b   1.000
_cell.length_c   1.000
_cell.angle_alpha   90.00
_cell.angle_beta   90.00
_cell.angle_gamma   90.00
#
_symmetry.space_group_name_H-M   'P 1'
#
loop_
_entity.id
_entity.type
_entity.pdbx_description
1 polymer ?
#
loop_
_entity_poly.entity_id
_entity_poly.type
_entity_poly.pdbx_seq_one_letter_code
_entity_poly.pdbx_strand_id
1 'polypeptide(L)'
;MRKLYYLACSIVLSGLTACEVPPLADGSSAVTVEGVATAPVSHTIPATKALEHLAGALVALDGPTRSPGESRTVQRVTAVTRADLRASATRSGGCSADSLVYLVEFEDGKGSAILAADDRLEPVIVIYDTYKMKKEDLREPPVDPDAWRTLENLYCEEEPIREPHADDSMASGSPV
;
A
#
# COMPACT_ATOMS: atom_id res chain seq x y z
N MET A 1 9.17 23.66 0.00
CA MET A 1 8.89 23.45 1.44
C MET A 1 7.80 22.39 1.58
N ARG A 2 8.15 21.19 2.03
CA ARG A 2 7.20 20.08 2.23
C ARG A 2 6.58 20.22 3.62
N LYS A 3 5.26 20.43 3.70
CA LYS A 3 4.55 20.45 4.98
C LYS A 3 4.01 19.05 5.24
N LEU A 4 4.64 18.35 6.18
CA LEU A 4 4.14 17.11 6.77
C LEU A 4 3.13 17.47 7.86
N TYR A 5 1.90 17.00 7.74
CA TYR A 5 0.88 17.16 8.78
C TYR A 5 0.61 15.79 9.41
N TYR A 6 1.09 15.61 10.65
CA TYR A 6 0.76 14.47 11.50
C TYR A 6 -0.59 14.72 12.17
N LEU A 7 -1.57 13.85 11.92
CA LEU A 7 -2.89 13.89 12.55
C LEU A 7 -2.80 13.18 13.91
N ALA A 8 -2.68 13.95 14.99
CA ALA A 8 -2.81 13.46 16.36
C ALA A 8 -4.31 13.40 16.72
N CYS A 9 -4.86 12.19 16.81
CA CYS A 9 -6.24 11.97 17.24
C CYS A 9 -6.25 11.69 18.76
N SER A 10 -6.33 12.73 19.57
CA SER A 10 -6.62 12.62 20.99
C SER A 10 -8.13 12.75 21.20
N ILE A 11 -8.83 11.63 21.38
CA ILE A 11 -10.19 11.66 21.94
C ILE A 11 -10.19 10.92 23.27
N VAL A 12 -10.62 11.67 24.27
CA VAL A 12 -10.56 11.44 25.70
C VAL A 12 -11.70 10.52 26.14
N LEU A 13 -11.36 9.61 27.06
CA LEU A 13 -12.22 8.75 27.88
C LEU A 13 -13.43 9.51 28.48
N SER A 14 -14.63 8.92 28.45
CA SER A 14 -15.61 8.97 29.55
C SER A 14 -16.83 8.07 29.28
N GLY A 15 -17.19 7.25 30.26
CA GLY A 15 -18.47 6.52 30.28
C GLY A 15 -18.46 5.22 31.08
N LEU A 16 -18.12 5.27 32.37
CA LEU A 16 -18.39 4.17 33.32
C LEU A 16 -19.91 4.04 33.50
N THR A 17 -20.49 2.93 33.06
CA THR A 17 -21.85 2.52 33.46
C THR A 17 -21.73 1.48 34.58
N ALA A 18 -22.55 1.70 35.59
CA ALA A 18 -22.45 1.12 36.93
C ALA A 18 -22.64 -0.41 36.97
N CYS A 19 -21.86 -1.06 37.82
CA CYS A 19 -22.09 -2.42 38.28
C CYS A 19 -23.34 -2.47 39.17
N GLU A 20 -24.35 -3.25 38.79
CA GLU A 20 -25.36 -3.73 39.73
C GLU A 20 -25.09 -5.21 40.00
N VAL A 21 -24.65 -5.53 41.21
CA VAL A 21 -24.36 -6.88 41.69
C VAL A 21 -25.56 -7.36 42.50
N PRO A 22 -26.35 -8.35 42.03
CA PRO A 22 -27.23 -9.11 42.92
C PRO A 22 -26.45 -10.24 43.62
N PRO A 23 -26.69 -10.51 44.92
CA PRO A 23 -25.95 -11.52 45.66
C PRO A 23 -26.47 -12.95 45.40
N LEU A 24 -25.50 -13.85 45.18
CA LEU A 24 -25.38 -15.26 45.55
C LEU A 24 -26.65 -16.15 45.54
N ALA A 25 -26.67 -17.09 44.59
CA ALA A 25 -27.24 -18.41 44.81
C ALA A 25 -26.18 -19.46 44.41
N ASP A 26 -25.75 -20.23 45.41
CA ASP A 26 -24.82 -21.35 45.30
C ASP A 26 -25.36 -22.46 44.38
N GLY A 27 -24.49 -23.02 43.53
CA GLY A 27 -24.88 -24.11 42.65
C GLY A 27 -23.75 -24.67 41.79
N SER A 28 -22.85 -25.42 42.42
CA SER A 28 -22.24 -26.66 41.89
C SER A 28 -21.65 -26.66 40.47
N SER A 29 -20.31 -26.70 40.44
CA SER A 29 -19.50 -27.67 39.68
C SER A 29 -19.75 -27.80 38.17
N ALA A 30 -18.91 -27.13 37.38
CA ALA A 30 -18.01 -27.80 36.45
C ALA A 30 -17.14 -26.76 35.74
N VAL A 31 -15.85 -27.08 35.64
CA VAL A 31 -14.90 -26.43 34.75
C VAL A 31 -15.51 -26.34 33.34
N THR A 32 -15.59 -25.13 32.82
CA THR A 32 -15.33 -24.92 31.40
C THR A 32 -14.59 -23.61 31.31
N VAL A 33 -13.26 -23.70 31.30
CA VAL A 33 -12.46 -22.70 30.60
C VAL A 33 -12.89 -22.84 29.15
N GLU A 34 -13.98 -22.15 28.80
CA GLU A 34 -14.28 -21.80 27.42
C GLU A 34 -13.09 -20.98 26.98
N GLY A 35 -12.12 -21.65 26.35
CA GLY A 35 -11.14 -20.97 25.54
C GLY A 35 -11.95 -20.14 24.57
N VAL A 36 -11.92 -18.81 24.75
CA VAL A 36 -12.42 -17.87 23.78
C VAL A 36 -11.73 -18.24 22.47
N ALA A 37 -12.44 -18.99 21.64
CA ALA A 37 -12.07 -19.17 20.26
C ALA A 37 -12.22 -17.78 19.65
N THR A 38 -11.15 -16.99 19.69
CA THR A 38 -11.04 -15.77 18.90
C THR A 38 -11.27 -16.20 17.46
N ALA A 39 -12.48 -15.98 16.96
CA ALA A 39 -12.80 -16.19 15.56
C ALA A 39 -11.74 -15.46 14.74
N PRO A 40 -11.21 -16.07 13.67
CA PRO A 40 -10.20 -15.43 12.86
C PRO A 40 -10.75 -14.11 12.34
N VAL A 41 -10.08 -13.00 12.69
CA VAL A 41 -10.43 -11.68 12.20
C VAL A 41 -10.24 -11.68 10.69
N SER A 42 -11.32 -11.44 9.95
CA SER A 42 -11.24 -11.28 8.50
C SER A 42 -10.78 -9.87 8.19
N HIS A 43 -9.65 -9.77 7.50
CA HIS A 43 -9.11 -8.50 7.00
C HIS A 43 -9.62 -8.15 5.60
N THR A 44 -10.46 -8.99 5.00
CA THR A 44 -10.90 -8.83 3.61
C THR A 44 -11.86 -7.64 3.48
N ILE A 45 -11.52 -6.70 2.60
CA ILE A 45 -12.38 -5.59 2.20
C ILE A 45 -13.19 -6.03 0.97
N PRO A 46 -14.52 -5.96 0.98
CA PRO A 46 -15.32 -6.21 -0.21
C PRO A 46 -15.19 -5.06 -1.22
N ALA A 47 -15.34 -5.37 -2.51
CA ALA A 47 -15.19 -4.39 -3.59
C ALA A 47 -16.06 -3.13 -3.42
N THR A 48 -17.28 -3.27 -2.88
CA THR A 48 -18.17 -2.14 -2.61
C THR A 48 -17.56 -1.13 -1.63
N LYS A 49 -17.01 -1.62 -0.51
CA LYS A 49 -16.33 -0.79 0.49
C LYS A 49 -15.04 -0.16 -0.07
N ALA A 50 -14.29 -0.90 -0.89
CA ALA A 50 -13.13 -0.35 -1.59
C ALA A 50 -13.53 0.81 -2.54
N LEU A 51 -14.65 0.68 -3.27
CA LEU A 51 -15.16 1.74 -4.15
C LEU A 51 -15.64 2.97 -3.38
N GLU A 52 -16.19 2.81 -2.17
CA GLU A 52 -16.52 3.93 -1.29
C GLU A 52 -15.28 4.73 -0.89
N HIS A 53 -14.18 4.04 -0.55
CA HIS A 53 -12.89 4.69 -0.29
C HIS A 53 -12.37 5.44 -1.53
N LEU A 54 -12.50 4.85 -2.73
CA LEU A 54 -12.12 5.52 -3.98
C LEU A 54 -12.97 6.76 -4.23
N ALA A 55 -14.28 6.69 -4.03
CA ALA A 55 -15.18 7.84 -4.21
C ALA A 55 -14.78 9.00 -3.29
N GLY A 56 -14.47 8.71 -2.02
CA GLY A 56 -13.95 9.71 -1.08
C GLY A 56 -12.63 10.33 -1.53
N ALA A 57 -11.68 9.52 -2.02
CA ALA A 57 -10.41 9.99 -2.54
C ALA A 57 -10.58 10.86 -3.80
N LEU A 58 -11.46 10.47 -4.72
CA LEU A 58 -11.74 11.25 -5.94
C LEU A 58 -12.38 12.60 -5.61
N VAL A 59 -13.25 12.70 -4.60
CA VAL A 59 -13.79 14.01 -4.17
C VAL A 59 -12.67 14.94 -3.68
N ALA A 60 -11.68 14.40 -2.97
CA ALA A 60 -10.54 15.18 -2.50
C ALA A 60 -9.60 15.62 -3.64
N LEU A 61 -9.44 14.78 -4.68
CA LEU A 61 -8.55 15.04 -5.81
C LEU A 61 -9.19 15.91 -6.91
N ASP A 62 -10.44 15.63 -7.26
CA ASP A 62 -11.20 16.30 -8.31
C ASP A 62 -12.03 17.48 -7.76
N GLY A 63 -11.59 18.06 -6.64
CA GLY A 63 -12.22 19.20 -5.98
C GLY A 63 -12.47 20.40 -6.91
N PRO A 64 -13.14 21.46 -6.42
CA PRO A 64 -13.75 22.51 -7.24
C PRO A 64 -12.77 23.32 -8.13
N THR A 65 -11.47 23.17 -7.91
CA THR A 65 -10.41 23.78 -8.72
C THR A 65 -10.15 23.05 -10.04
N ARG A 66 -10.71 21.86 -10.24
CA ARG A 66 -10.70 21.11 -11.51
C ARG A 66 -12.02 21.35 -12.25
N SER A 67 -11.98 21.35 -13.59
CA SER A 67 -13.10 21.64 -14.47
C SER A 67 -14.39 20.90 -14.04
N PRO A 68 -15.54 21.58 -13.86
CA PRO A 68 -16.79 20.92 -13.48
C PRO A 68 -17.25 20.03 -14.64
N GLY A 69 -17.10 18.71 -14.47
CA GLY A 69 -17.32 17.70 -15.51
C GLY A 69 -16.26 16.59 -15.55
N GLU A 70 -15.17 16.74 -14.79
CA GLU A 70 -14.07 15.77 -14.77
C GLU A 70 -14.20 14.70 -13.68
N SER A 71 -15.42 14.40 -13.23
CA SER A 71 -15.66 13.25 -12.33
C SER A 71 -15.32 11.95 -13.06
N ARG A 72 -14.50 11.11 -12.43
CA ARG A 72 -14.15 9.79 -12.97
C ARG A 72 -15.24 8.78 -12.60
N THR A 73 -15.93 8.25 -13.61
CA THR A 73 -16.89 7.15 -13.41
C THR A 73 -16.18 5.82 -13.54
N VAL A 74 -16.54 4.86 -12.70
CA VAL A 74 -15.98 3.51 -12.76
C VAL A 74 -16.62 2.74 -13.92
N GLN A 75 -15.79 2.28 -14.86
CA GLN A 75 -16.19 1.41 -15.96
C GLN A 75 -16.19 -0.06 -15.56
N ARG A 76 -15.12 -0.49 -14.88
CA ARG A 76 -14.90 -1.92 -14.57
C ARG A 76 -14.10 -2.08 -13.29
N VAL A 77 -14.44 -3.10 -12.51
CA VAL A 77 -13.69 -3.51 -11.32
C VAL A 77 -13.26 -4.95 -11.49
N THR A 78 -11.99 -5.21 -11.20
CA THR A 78 -11.39 -6.53 -11.40
C THR A 78 -10.65 -6.94 -10.14
N ALA A 79 -11.09 -8.03 -9.51
CA ALA A 79 -10.35 -8.65 -8.43
C ALA A 79 -9.05 -9.27 -8.95
N VAL A 80 -7.95 -9.00 -8.25
CA VAL A 80 -6.64 -9.60 -8.51
C VAL A 80 -6.26 -10.42 -7.29
N THR A 81 -6.18 -11.72 -7.49
CA THR A 81 -5.80 -12.69 -6.47
C THR A 81 -4.32 -12.99 -6.52
N ARG A 82 -3.80 -13.67 -5.50
CA ARG A 82 -2.42 -14.18 -5.52
C ARG A 82 -2.15 -15.12 -6.70
N ALA A 83 -3.15 -15.88 -7.13
CA ALA A 83 -3.02 -16.78 -8.28
C ALA A 83 -2.85 -16.02 -9.60
N ASP A 84 -3.56 -14.90 -9.78
CA ASP A 84 -3.42 -14.04 -10.96
C ASP A 84 -1.99 -13.49 -11.12
N LEU A 85 -1.35 -13.15 -10.00
CA LEU A 85 0.04 -12.66 -9.97
C LEU A 85 1.07 -13.77 -10.21
N ARG A 86 0.74 -14.99 -9.78
CA ARG A 86 1.64 -16.17 -9.85
C ARG A 86 1.47 -17.01 -11.10
N ALA A 87 0.66 -16.63 -12.07
CA ALA A 87 0.40 -17.43 -13.29
C ALA A 87 1.67 -17.80 -14.09
N SER A 88 2.84 -17.20 -13.79
CA SER A 88 4.14 -17.56 -14.38
C SER A 88 5.05 -18.42 -13.47
N ALA A 89 4.61 -18.81 -12.26
CA ALA A 89 5.43 -19.50 -11.25
C ALA A 89 4.90 -20.91 -10.94
N THR A 90 5.69 -21.93 -11.24
CA THR A 90 5.35 -23.37 -11.14
C THR A 90 5.22 -23.93 -9.72
N ARG A 91 5.27 -23.10 -8.67
CA ARG A 91 5.16 -23.55 -7.27
C ARG A 91 3.73 -23.41 -6.76
N SER A 92 2.98 -24.50 -6.81
CA SER A 92 1.62 -24.65 -6.27
C SER A 92 1.62 -24.76 -4.74
N GLY A 93 1.83 -23.64 -4.05
CA GLY A 93 1.45 -23.53 -2.63
C GLY A 93 -0.02 -23.15 -2.53
N GLY A 94 -0.87 -24.03 -1.99
CA GLY A 94 -2.29 -23.78 -1.76
C GLY A 94 -2.48 -22.54 -0.88
N CYS A 95 -2.79 -21.42 -1.50
CA CYS A 95 -3.04 -20.16 -0.83
C CYS A 95 -4.51 -19.81 -1.09
N SER A 96 -5.24 -19.45 -0.04
CA SER A 96 -6.63 -18.97 -0.10
C SER A 96 -6.79 -17.97 -1.25
N ALA A 97 -7.89 -18.06 -1.99
CA ALA A 97 -8.21 -17.25 -3.16
C ALA A 97 -8.61 -15.81 -2.80
N ASP A 98 -8.11 -15.29 -1.69
CA ASP A 98 -8.41 -13.95 -1.24
C ASP A 98 -7.88 -12.94 -2.26
N SER A 99 -8.72 -11.96 -2.57
CA SER A 99 -8.32 -10.83 -3.43
C SER A 99 -7.24 -10.05 -2.69
N LEU A 100 -6.15 -9.73 -3.38
CA LEU A 100 -5.08 -8.88 -2.85
C LEU A 100 -5.41 -7.42 -3.09
N VAL A 101 -5.84 -7.12 -4.32
CA VAL A 101 -6.20 -5.77 -4.75
C VAL A 101 -7.38 -5.79 -5.72
N TYR A 102 -8.07 -4.67 -5.83
CA TYR A 102 -9.01 -4.40 -6.90
C TYR A 102 -8.39 -3.44 -7.91
N LEU A 103 -8.40 -3.83 -9.17
CA LEU A 103 -8.07 -2.97 -10.29
C LEU A 103 -9.35 -2.32 -10.81
N VAL A 104 -9.41 -0.99 -10.77
CA VAL A 104 -10.55 -0.18 -11.21
C VAL A 104 -10.16 0.54 -12.49
N GLU A 105 -10.95 0.37 -13.55
CA GLU A 105 -10.84 1.11 -14.80
C GLU A 105 -11.89 2.21 -14.82
N PHE A 106 -11.48 3.43 -15.20
CA PHE A 106 -12.40 4.55 -15.35
C PHE A 106 -12.90 4.69 -16.79
N GLU A 107 -14.09 5.25 -16.94
CA GLU A 107 -14.69 5.60 -18.22
C GLU A 107 -13.91 6.71 -18.94
N ASP A 108 -14.23 6.94 -20.21
CA ASP A 108 -13.72 8.03 -21.05
C ASP A 108 -12.19 8.13 -21.15
N GLY A 109 -11.48 7.02 -20.89
CA GLY A 109 -10.02 7.02 -20.91
C GLY A 109 -9.37 7.74 -19.72
N LYS A 110 -10.10 7.99 -18.63
CA LYS A 110 -9.62 8.68 -17.42
C LYS A 110 -8.74 7.80 -16.51
N GLY A 111 -8.02 6.84 -17.11
CA GLY A 111 -7.04 5.98 -16.45
C GLY A 111 -7.63 4.86 -15.59
N SER A 112 -6.97 4.57 -14.48
CA SER A 112 -7.29 3.43 -13.59
C SER A 112 -6.82 3.67 -12.16
N ALA A 113 -7.29 2.85 -11.22
CA ALA A 113 -6.87 2.87 -9.82
C ALA A 113 -6.61 1.46 -9.29
N ILE A 114 -5.74 1.35 -8.29
CA ILE A 114 -5.53 0.12 -7.53
C ILE A 114 -6.02 0.37 -6.10
N LEU A 115 -6.93 -0.48 -5.64
CA LEU A 115 -7.51 -0.43 -4.30
C LEU A 115 -7.09 -1.66 -3.50
N ALA A 116 -6.90 -1.50 -2.20
CA ALA A 116 -6.67 -2.63 -1.32
C ALA A 116 -7.93 -3.48 -1.18
N ALA A 117 -7.74 -4.81 -1.18
CA ALA A 117 -8.77 -5.76 -0.78
C ALA A 117 -8.55 -6.30 0.65
N ASP A 118 -7.62 -5.70 1.40
CA ASP A 118 -7.25 -6.05 2.76
C ASP A 118 -7.11 -4.77 3.61
N ASP A 119 -7.71 -4.73 4.79
CA ASP A 119 -7.81 -3.53 5.65
C ASP A 119 -6.53 -3.14 6.38
N ARG A 120 -5.48 -3.94 6.25
CA ARG A 120 -4.14 -3.63 6.77
C ARG A 120 -3.33 -2.76 5.80
N LEU A 121 -3.81 -2.58 4.58
CA LEU A 121 -3.19 -1.76 3.54
C LEU A 121 -3.91 -0.41 3.41
N GLU A 122 -3.22 0.58 2.85
CA GLU A 122 -3.87 1.84 2.46
C GLU A 122 -5.03 1.57 1.48
N PRO A 123 -6.25 2.08 1.74
CA PRO A 123 -7.43 1.72 0.96
C PRO A 123 -7.32 2.01 -0.54
N VAL A 124 -6.69 3.13 -0.89
CA VAL A 124 -6.38 3.55 -2.26
C VAL A 124 -4.87 3.57 -2.41
N ILE A 125 -4.32 2.64 -3.17
CA ILE A 125 -2.88 2.47 -3.33
C ILE A 125 -2.34 3.47 -4.36
N VAL A 126 -3.03 3.59 -5.51
CA VAL A 126 -2.65 4.50 -6.58
C VAL A 126 -3.85 4.84 -7.46
N ILE A 127 -3.84 6.06 -8.01
CA ILE A 127 -4.75 6.53 -9.06
C ILE A 127 -3.89 7.03 -10.22
N TYR A 128 -4.16 6.52 -11.41
CA TYR A 128 -3.56 6.93 -12.68
C TYR A 128 -4.55 7.78 -13.47
N ASP A 129 -4.09 8.92 -13.98
CA ASP A 129 -4.95 9.85 -14.72
C ASP A 129 -5.32 9.36 -16.12
N THR A 130 -4.38 8.70 -16.81
CA THR A 130 -4.54 8.29 -18.23
C THR A 130 -4.16 6.83 -18.46
N TYR A 131 -3.27 6.28 -17.63
CA TYR A 131 -2.81 4.91 -17.78
C TYR A 131 -3.89 3.91 -17.35
N LYS A 132 -4.17 2.94 -18.23
CA LYS A 132 -5.08 1.83 -17.99
C LYS A 132 -4.28 0.59 -17.59
N MET A 133 -4.13 0.42 -16.28
CA MET A 133 -3.47 -0.72 -15.67
C MET A 133 -4.22 -2.02 -16.01
N LYS A 134 -3.47 -3.09 -16.27
CA LYS A 134 -3.98 -4.45 -16.49
C LYS A 134 -3.44 -5.39 -15.42
N LYS A 135 -3.96 -6.62 -15.35
CA LYS A 135 -3.48 -7.62 -14.38
C LYS A 135 -2.02 -7.99 -14.63
N GLU A 136 -1.63 -8.01 -15.90
CA GLU A 136 -0.30 -8.38 -16.36
C GLU A 136 0.77 -7.42 -15.82
N ASP A 137 0.43 -6.14 -15.70
CA ASP A 137 1.33 -5.09 -15.22
C ASP A 137 1.64 -5.23 -13.70
N LEU A 138 0.83 -6.00 -12.97
CA LEU A 138 1.05 -6.32 -11.56
C LEU A 138 1.89 -7.57 -11.35
N ARG A 139 2.19 -8.33 -12.42
CA ARG A 139 2.99 -9.54 -12.30
C ARG A 139 4.43 -9.17 -11.97
N GLU A 140 5.02 -9.90 -11.03
CA GLU A 140 6.46 -9.86 -10.85
C GLU A 140 7.14 -10.34 -12.15
N PRO A 141 8.18 -9.66 -12.63
CA PRO A 141 8.96 -10.17 -13.74
C PRO A 141 9.53 -11.55 -13.35
N PRO A 142 9.73 -12.46 -14.32
CA PRO A 142 10.41 -13.72 -14.05
C PRO A 142 11.72 -13.44 -13.34
N VAL A 143 11.84 -13.90 -12.09
CA VAL A 143 13.09 -13.80 -11.35
C VAL A 143 14.04 -14.81 -11.97
N ASP A 144 14.98 -14.33 -12.78
CA ASP A 144 16.12 -15.12 -13.20
C ASP A 144 16.98 -15.40 -11.96
N PRO A 145 17.08 -16.66 -11.50
CA PRO A 145 17.84 -17.02 -10.31
C PRO A 145 19.34 -16.73 -10.45
N ASP A 146 19.84 -16.43 -11.65
CA ASP A 146 21.21 -16.02 -11.92
C ASP A 146 21.36 -14.52 -12.22
N ALA A 147 20.30 -13.71 -12.17
CA ALA A 147 20.38 -12.26 -12.43
C ALA A 147 21.33 -11.51 -11.48
N TRP A 148 21.52 -12.02 -10.26
CA TRP A 148 22.49 -11.49 -9.30
C TRP A 148 23.94 -11.92 -9.58
N ARG A 149 24.16 -12.87 -10.50
CA ARG A 149 25.49 -13.37 -10.91
C ARG A 149 26.06 -12.62 -12.12
N THR A 150 25.29 -11.76 -12.77
CA THR A 150 25.80 -10.90 -13.85
C THR A 150 26.76 -9.88 -13.26
N LEU A 151 28.03 -9.88 -13.69
CA LEU A 151 29.08 -8.97 -13.20
C LEU A 151 28.67 -7.49 -13.25
N GLU A 152 27.80 -7.12 -14.18
CA GLU A 152 27.25 -5.76 -14.35
C GLU A 152 26.40 -5.30 -13.16
N ASN A 153 25.87 -6.22 -12.35
CA ASN A 153 25.10 -5.91 -11.14
C ASN A 153 25.94 -6.01 -9.85
N LEU A 154 27.20 -6.45 -9.94
CA LEU A 154 28.12 -6.59 -8.80
C LEU A 154 28.97 -5.33 -8.56
N TYR A 155 29.12 -4.46 -9.55
CA TYR A 155 29.91 -3.24 -9.43
C TYR A 155 29.01 -2.01 -9.40
N CYS A 156 28.89 -1.39 -8.23
CA CYS A 156 28.64 0.05 -8.19
C CYS A 156 29.97 0.70 -8.58
N GLU A 157 30.06 1.31 -9.76
CA GLU A 157 31.21 2.15 -10.12
C GLU A 157 31.27 3.28 -9.07
N GLU A 158 32.18 3.18 -8.10
CA GLU A 158 32.51 4.31 -7.24
C GLU A 158 33.15 5.37 -8.13
N GLU A 159 32.42 6.47 -8.42
CA GLU A 159 33.03 7.61 -9.08
C GLU A 159 34.25 8.06 -8.25
N PRO A 160 35.46 8.09 -8.82
CA PRO A 160 36.63 8.54 -8.08
C PRO A 160 36.41 10.00 -7.69
N ILE A 161 36.46 10.27 -6.38
CA ILE A 161 36.43 11.63 -5.84
C ILE A 161 37.58 12.40 -6.50
N ARG A 162 37.24 13.34 -7.38
CA ARG A 162 38.21 14.21 -8.03
C ARG A 162 38.79 15.14 -6.96
N GLU A 163 39.94 14.77 -6.41
CA GLU A 163 40.72 15.67 -5.57
C GLU A 163 41.00 16.97 -6.36
N PRO A 164 40.74 18.16 -5.80
CA PRO A 164 41.07 19.40 -6.47
C PRO A 164 42.60 19.49 -6.58
N HIS A 165 43.09 19.60 -7.81
CA HIS A 165 44.46 20.02 -8.10
C HIS A 165 44.73 21.36 -7.41
N ALA A 166 45.73 21.38 -6.53
CA ALA A 166 46.31 22.61 -6.03
C ALA A 166 47.27 23.15 -7.11
N ASP A 167 46.79 24.11 -7.89
CA ASP A 167 47.62 24.90 -8.78
C ASP A 167 48.50 25.87 -7.96
N ASP A 168 49.81 25.76 -8.21
CA ASP A 168 50.86 26.77 -8.19
C ASP A 168 50.84 27.91 -7.15
N SER A 169 51.80 27.85 -6.22
CA SER A 169 52.43 29.05 -5.67
C SER A 169 53.88 28.80 -5.33
N MET A 170 54.77 29.04 -6.30
CA MET A 170 56.14 29.52 -6.06
C MET A 170 56.59 30.39 -7.24
N ALA A 171 56.16 31.65 -7.26
CA ALA A 171 56.88 32.70 -7.96
C ALA A 171 57.79 33.41 -6.93
N SER A 172 59.08 33.09 -6.93
CA SER A 172 60.11 33.88 -6.26
C SER A 172 61.13 34.29 -7.30
N GLY A 173 60.99 35.52 -7.81
CA GLY A 173 61.97 36.17 -8.67
C GLY A 173 62.95 37.03 -7.88
N SER A 174 64.23 36.87 -8.25
CA SER A 174 65.36 37.85 -8.22
C SER A 174 65.94 38.28 -6.86
N PRO A 175 67.27 38.51 -6.73
CA PRO A 175 68.12 39.37 -7.58
C PRO A 175 69.52 38.72 -7.90
N VAL A 176 70.51 39.24 -8.64
CA VAL A 176 70.95 40.51 -9.27
C VAL A 176 71.59 40.13 -10.62
#